data_AF-A0A6P3ZE91-F1
#
_entry.id   AF-A0A6P3ZE91-F1
#
_cell.length_a   1.000
_cell.length_b   1.000
_cell.length_c   1.000
_cell.angle_alpha   90.00
_cell.angle_beta   90.00
_cell.angle_gamma   90.00
#
_symmetry.space_group_name_H-M   'P 1'
#
loop_
_entity.id
_entity.type
_entity.pdbx_description
1 polymer ?
#
loop_
_entity_poly.entity_id
_entity_poly.type
_entity_poly.pdbx_seq_one_letter_code
_entity_poly.pdbx_strand_id
1 'polypeptide(L)'
;MSFLLTDIIPGRKVLDWNTRMKIAAGAAKGLEYLHDKMKPPVIYRDLKCSNILLGEGYHPKLSDFGLAKVGPSGDKTHVSTRVMGTYGYCAPDYAMTGQLTFKSDIYSFGVVLLELITGRKAIDSTKGPKEQNLVAWLAVCCQRVVASSVEVMRSNFL
;
A
#
# COMPACT_ATOMS: atom_id res chain seq x y z
N MET A 1 5.67 4.63 -14.44
CA MET A 1 6.94 4.91 -13.73
C MET A 1 6.58 5.14 -12.27
N SER A 2 7.04 4.31 -11.33
CA SER A 2 6.74 4.46 -9.88
C SER A 2 7.38 5.73 -9.35
N PHE A 3 6.62 6.59 -8.68
CA PHE A 3 7.13 7.84 -8.09
C PHE A 3 8.09 7.60 -6.92
N LEU A 4 8.14 6.41 -6.33
CA LEU A 4 9.16 6.07 -5.32
C LEU A 4 10.55 5.85 -5.92
N LEU A 5 10.68 5.72 -7.24
CA LEU A 5 11.99 5.72 -7.88
C LEU A 5 12.66 7.10 -7.88
N THR A 6 11.99 8.17 -7.45
CA THR A 6 12.66 9.48 -7.32
C THR A 6 13.68 9.52 -6.18
N ASP A 7 13.57 8.63 -5.18
CA ASP A 7 14.54 8.56 -4.09
C ASP A 7 15.87 7.90 -4.52
N ILE A 8 15.94 7.33 -5.74
CA ILE A 8 17.10 6.56 -6.23
C ILE A 8 17.67 7.10 -7.56
N ILE A 9 16.99 8.03 -8.26
CA ILE A 9 17.54 8.63 -9.48
C ILE A 9 18.42 9.83 -9.12
N PRO A 10 19.76 9.78 -9.35
CA PRO A 10 20.63 10.91 -9.10
C PRO A 10 20.14 12.15 -9.87
N GLY A 11 19.94 13.26 -9.16
CA GLY A 11 19.51 14.53 -9.76
C GLY A 11 18.00 14.83 -9.71
N ARG A 12 17.15 13.93 -9.19
CA ARG A 12 15.74 14.25 -8.90
C ARG A 12 15.54 14.62 -7.43
N LYS A 13 14.79 15.70 -7.19
CA LYS A 13 14.43 16.18 -5.85
C LYS A 13 13.49 15.17 -5.17
N VAL A 14 13.86 14.71 -3.98
CA VAL A 14 13.02 13.89 -3.10
C VAL A 14 11.72 14.63 -2.80
N LEU A 15 10.58 13.94 -2.82
CA LEU A 15 9.28 14.52 -2.49
C LEU A 15 9.26 14.91 -1.00
N ASP A 16 8.87 16.14 -0.70
CA ASP A 16 8.65 16.59 0.67
C ASP A 16 7.41 15.91 1.30
N TRP A 17 7.32 16.01 2.62
CA TRP A 17 6.25 15.39 3.40
C TRP A 17 4.84 15.82 2.95
N ASN A 18 4.62 17.11 2.70
CA ASN A 18 3.31 17.62 2.31
C ASN A 18 2.91 17.09 0.93
N THR A 19 3.87 17.01 0.01
CA THR A 19 3.66 16.40 -1.31
C THR A 19 3.31 14.92 -1.19
N ARG A 20 4.03 14.14 -0.34
CA ARG A 20 3.73 12.73 -0.08
C ARG A 20 2.31 12.55 0.48
N MET A 21 1.91 13.39 1.44
CA MET A 21 0.56 13.34 2.03
C MET A 21 -0.53 13.78 1.05
N LYS A 22 -0.26 14.75 0.17
CA LYS A 22 -1.15 15.13 -0.93
C LYS A 22 -1.41 13.96 -1.88
N ILE A 23 -0.37 13.21 -2.24
CA ILE A 23 -0.47 12.01 -3.08
C ILE A 23 -1.30 10.94 -2.39
N ALA A 24 -1.01 10.65 -1.12
CA ALA A 24 -1.78 9.68 -0.33
C ALA A 24 -3.27 10.04 -0.26
N ALA A 25 -3.59 11.30 0.07
CA ALA A 25 -4.97 11.77 0.18
C ALA A 25 -5.71 11.69 -1.17
N GLY A 26 -5.05 12.06 -2.28
CA GLY A 26 -5.68 11.96 -3.59
C GLY A 26 -5.87 10.51 -4.06
N ALA A 27 -4.95 9.60 -3.77
CA ALA A 27 -5.11 8.17 -4.04
C ALA A 27 -6.27 7.58 -3.22
N ALA A 28 -6.40 7.95 -1.94
CA ALA A 28 -7.52 7.56 -1.09
C ALA A 28 -8.87 8.02 -1.66
N LYS A 29 -8.96 9.28 -2.13
CA LYS A 29 -10.17 9.80 -2.80
C LYS A 29 -10.51 9.02 -4.06
N GLY A 30 -9.50 8.66 -4.86
CA GLY A 30 -9.69 7.81 -6.04
C GLY A 30 -10.26 6.44 -5.67
N LEU A 31 -9.77 5.85 -4.59
CA LEU A 31 -10.24 4.56 -4.10
C LEU A 31 -11.65 4.63 -3.50
N GLU A 32 -11.94 5.65 -2.69
CA GLU A 32 -13.29 5.95 -2.16
C GLU A 32 -14.29 6.09 -3.31
N TYR A 33 -13.93 6.78 -4.39
CA TYR A 33 -14.78 6.94 -5.56
C TYR A 33 -15.18 5.58 -6.16
N LEU A 34 -14.23 4.65 -6.29
CA LEU A 34 -14.49 3.31 -6.82
C LEU A 34 -15.37 2.47 -5.88
N HIS A 35 -15.16 2.58 -4.56
CA HIS A 35 -15.88 1.78 -3.57
C HIS A 35 -17.29 2.29 -3.31
N ASP A 36 -17.46 3.60 -3.17
CA ASP A 36 -18.69 4.18 -2.62
C ASP A 36 -19.51 4.99 -3.63
N LYS A 37 -18.86 5.59 -4.63
CA LYS A 37 -19.53 6.50 -5.58
C LYS A 37 -19.93 5.81 -6.87
N MET A 38 -19.14 4.85 -7.33
CA MET A 38 -19.43 4.07 -8.52
C MET A 38 -20.62 3.12 -8.30
N LYS A 39 -21.48 3.01 -9.31
CA LYS A 39 -22.61 2.07 -9.34
C LYS A 39 -22.55 1.25 -10.64
N PRO A 40 -22.26 -0.06 -10.59
CA PRO A 40 -21.94 -0.84 -9.38
C PRO A 40 -20.57 -0.47 -8.79
N PRO A 41 -20.33 -0.74 -7.49
CA PRO A 41 -19.04 -0.46 -6.85
C PRO A 41 -17.95 -1.34 -7.46
N VAL A 42 -16.70 -0.86 -7.42
CA VAL A 42 -15.54 -1.49 -8.07
C VAL A 42 -14.43 -1.72 -7.05
N ILE A 43 -13.91 -2.95 -7.00
CA ILE A 43 -12.68 -3.31 -6.30
C ILE A 43 -11.52 -3.18 -7.29
N TYR A 44 -10.51 -2.40 -6.94
CA TYR A 44 -9.41 -2.05 -7.85
C TYR A 44 -8.37 -3.16 -7.97
N ARG A 45 -8.09 -3.87 -6.88
CA ARG A 45 -7.32 -5.14 -6.78
C ARG A 45 -5.82 -5.08 -7.07
N ASP A 46 -5.33 -4.04 -7.76
CA ASP A 46 -3.89 -3.85 -8.03
C ASP A 46 -3.39 -2.47 -7.62
N LEU A 47 -3.78 -2.02 -6.42
CA LEU A 47 -3.28 -0.77 -5.86
C LEU A 47 -1.81 -0.91 -5.44
N LYS A 48 -0.95 -0.14 -6.12
CA LYS A 48 0.49 -0.04 -5.84
C LYS A 48 1.00 1.31 -6.31
N CYS A 49 2.17 1.69 -5.82
CA CYS A 49 2.75 2.98 -6.19
C CYS A 49 3.05 3.10 -7.70
N SER A 50 3.38 2.03 -8.42
CA SER A 50 3.56 2.15 -9.88
C SER A 50 2.28 2.49 -10.65
N ASN A 51 1.11 2.28 -10.05
CA ASN A 51 -0.20 2.48 -10.67
C ASN A 51 -0.88 3.81 -10.26
N ILE A 52 -0.25 4.62 -9.40
CA ILE A 52 -0.71 5.98 -9.10
C ILE A 52 0.10 6.95 -9.98
N LEU A 53 -0.51 7.51 -11.02
CA LEU A 53 0.15 8.48 -11.90
C LEU A 53 0.09 9.87 -11.29
N LEU A 54 1.17 10.63 -11.43
CA LEU A 54 1.24 12.01 -10.93
C LEU A 54 1.12 12.98 -12.10
N GLY A 55 0.08 13.80 -12.08
CA GLY A 55 -0.09 14.92 -12.99
C GLY A 55 0.65 16.17 -12.52
N GLU A 56 0.38 17.28 -13.19
CA GLU A 56 0.84 18.60 -12.76
C GLU A 56 0.47 18.87 -11.29
N GLY A 57 1.35 19.54 -10.56
CA GLY A 57 1.14 19.84 -9.14
C GLY A 57 1.04 18.61 -8.23
N TYR A 58 1.53 17.44 -8.66
CA TYR A 58 1.44 16.17 -7.91
C TYR A 58 0.00 15.73 -7.62
N HIS A 59 -0.93 16.05 -8.51
CA HIS A 59 -2.29 15.51 -8.44
C HIS A 59 -2.31 14.04 -8.86
N PRO A 60 -2.61 13.08 -7.95
CA PRO A 60 -2.54 11.66 -8.25
C PRO A 60 -3.77 11.18 -9.02
N LYS A 61 -3.59 10.17 -9.88
CA LYS A 61 -4.66 9.47 -10.60
C LYS A 61 -4.39 7.96 -10.58
N LEU A 62 -5.42 7.16 -10.28
CA LEU A 62 -5.34 5.70 -10.42
C LEU A 62 -5.26 5.33 -11.90
N SER A 63 -4.47 4.30 -12.25
CA SER A 63 -4.26 3.82 -13.62
C SER A 63 -4.30 2.30 -13.68
N ASP A 64 -4.23 1.67 -14.85
CA ASP A 64 -4.19 0.20 -14.95
C ASP A 64 -5.34 -0.54 -14.21
N PHE A 65 -6.54 -0.45 -14.77
CA PHE A 65 -7.73 -1.12 -14.27
C PHE A 65 -7.87 -2.57 -14.78
N GLY A 66 -6.82 -3.16 -15.35
CA GLY A 66 -6.88 -4.47 -15.99
C GLY A 66 -7.27 -5.62 -15.05
N LEU A 67 -7.05 -5.44 -13.74
CA LEU A 67 -7.41 -6.41 -12.71
C LEU A 67 -8.68 -6.05 -11.93
N ALA A 68 -9.25 -4.87 -12.17
CA ALA A 68 -10.41 -4.37 -11.44
C ALA A 68 -11.61 -5.32 -11.60
N LYS A 69 -12.43 -5.37 -10.56
CA LYS A 69 -13.63 -6.22 -10.50
C LYS A 69 -14.80 -5.44 -9.97
N VAL A 70 -15.98 -5.72 -10.52
CA VAL A 70 -17.23 -5.29 -9.88
C VAL A 70 -17.29 -5.93 -8.50
N GLY A 71 -17.60 -5.11 -7.49
CA GLY A 71 -17.72 -5.54 -6.10
C GLY A 71 -18.89 -6.53 -5.91
N PRO A 72 -18.99 -7.13 -4.71
CA PRO A 72 -20.08 -8.05 -4.42
C PRO A 72 -21.45 -7.36 -4.54
N SER A 73 -22.44 -8.12 -5.02
CA SER A 73 -23.81 -7.67 -5.26
C SER A 73 -24.81 -8.53 -4.47
N GLY A 74 -25.93 -7.94 -4.06
CA GLY A 74 -26.93 -8.63 -3.24
C GLY A 74 -26.35 -9.00 -1.86
N ASP A 75 -26.60 -10.23 -1.41
CA ASP A 75 -26.19 -10.71 -0.08
C ASP A 75 -24.73 -11.22 -0.02
N LYS A 76 -23.97 -11.07 -1.10
CA LYS A 76 -22.57 -11.50 -1.12
C LYS A 76 -21.69 -10.52 -0.33
N THR A 77 -20.75 -11.06 0.43
CA THR A 77 -19.76 -10.25 1.18
C THR A 77 -18.43 -10.08 0.44
N HIS A 78 -18.19 -10.90 -0.59
CA HIS A 78 -16.93 -10.96 -1.32
C HIS A 78 -17.13 -11.43 -2.76
N VAL A 79 -16.09 -11.26 -3.57
CA VAL A 79 -15.98 -11.80 -4.93
C VAL A 79 -14.99 -12.97 -4.89
N SER A 80 -15.47 -14.20 -5.08
CA SER A 80 -14.60 -15.37 -5.24
C SER A 80 -13.93 -15.34 -6.60
N THR A 81 -12.59 -15.27 -6.63
CA THR A 81 -11.81 -15.20 -7.86
C THR A 81 -10.44 -15.83 -7.66
N ARG A 82 -9.79 -16.23 -8.76
CA ARG A 82 -8.35 -16.56 -8.73
C ARG A 82 -7.59 -15.42 -8.03
N VAL A 83 -6.61 -15.74 -7.20
CA VAL A 83 -5.75 -14.71 -6.59
C VAL A 83 -4.95 -14.01 -7.68
N MET A 84 -5.13 -12.70 -7.82
CA MET A 84 -4.34 -11.82 -8.70
C MET A 84 -4.12 -10.48 -8.01
N GLY A 85 -3.00 -9.86 -8.32
CA GLY A 85 -2.53 -8.62 -7.71
C GLY A 85 -1.02 -8.65 -7.60
N THR A 86 -0.42 -7.57 -7.16
CA THR A 86 1.04 -7.47 -7.05
C THR A 86 1.54 -8.00 -5.71
N TYR A 87 2.57 -8.86 -5.75
CA TYR A 87 3.24 -9.36 -4.55
C TYR A 87 3.82 -8.20 -3.71
N GLY A 88 3.63 -8.27 -2.39
CA GLY A 88 3.98 -7.20 -1.45
C GLY A 88 2.83 -6.23 -1.14
N TYR A 89 1.83 -6.13 -2.01
CA TYR A 89 0.62 -5.29 -1.80
C TYR A 89 -0.63 -6.12 -1.53
N CYS A 90 -0.61 -7.40 -1.90
CA CYS A 90 -1.75 -8.30 -1.77
C CYS A 90 -2.10 -8.58 -0.30
N ALA A 91 -3.38 -8.41 0.06
CA ALA A 91 -3.86 -8.70 1.41
C ALA A 91 -3.71 -10.19 1.76
N PRO A 92 -3.25 -10.53 2.97
CA PRO A 92 -2.96 -11.91 3.36
C PRO A 92 -4.21 -12.80 3.32
N ASP A 93 -5.34 -12.31 3.83
CA ASP A 93 -6.61 -13.06 3.82
C ASP A 93 -7.10 -13.33 2.40
N TYR A 94 -6.94 -12.36 1.48
CA TYR A 94 -7.27 -12.56 0.08
C TYR A 94 -6.35 -13.59 -0.58
N ALA A 95 -5.04 -13.51 -0.32
CA ALA A 95 -4.07 -14.46 -0.84
C ALA A 95 -4.34 -15.90 -0.36
N MET A 96 -4.84 -16.06 0.86
CA MET A 96 -5.14 -17.36 1.46
C MET A 96 -6.49 -17.93 1.00
N THR A 97 -7.53 -17.09 0.88
CA THR A 97 -8.91 -17.55 0.68
C THR A 97 -9.43 -17.37 -0.74
N GLY A 98 -8.80 -16.51 -1.55
CA GLY A 98 -9.34 -16.09 -2.84
C GLY A 98 -10.58 -15.20 -2.76
N GLN A 99 -10.98 -14.78 -1.55
CA GLN A 99 -12.14 -13.90 -1.33
C GLN A 99 -11.72 -12.43 -1.47
N LEU A 100 -12.03 -11.83 -2.60
CA LEU A 100 -11.71 -10.43 -2.88
C LEU A 100 -12.77 -9.51 -2.28
N THR A 101 -12.34 -8.50 -1.53
CA THR A 101 -13.22 -7.52 -0.87
C THR A 101 -12.68 -6.10 -1.01
N PHE A 102 -13.49 -5.09 -0.67
CA PHE A 102 -13.01 -3.70 -0.57
C PHE A 102 -11.88 -3.55 0.46
N LYS A 103 -11.86 -4.37 1.53
CA LYS A 103 -10.79 -4.38 2.53
C LYS A 103 -9.45 -4.83 1.95
N SER A 104 -9.45 -5.62 0.88
CA SER A 104 -8.23 -5.99 0.16
C SER A 104 -7.53 -4.76 -0.41
N ASP A 105 -8.27 -3.82 -1.00
CA ASP A 105 -7.71 -2.55 -1.49
C ASP A 105 -7.23 -1.64 -0.34
N ILE A 106 -7.94 -1.63 0.80
CA ILE A 106 -7.53 -0.85 1.98
C ILE A 106 -6.18 -1.35 2.52
N TYR A 107 -5.96 -2.66 2.54
CA TYR A 107 -4.65 -3.23 2.89
C TYR A 107 -3.56 -2.75 1.93
N SER A 108 -3.79 -2.85 0.62
CA SER A 108 -2.84 -2.40 -0.41
C SER A 108 -2.55 -0.89 -0.29
N PHE A 109 -3.56 -0.07 0.06
CA PHE A 109 -3.37 1.34 0.35
C PHE A 109 -2.47 1.56 1.57
N GLY A 110 -2.62 0.74 2.62
CA GLY A 110 -1.71 0.73 3.75
C GLY A 110 -0.26 0.49 3.33
N VAL A 111 0.00 -0.44 2.42
CA VAL A 111 1.35 -0.67 1.88
C VAL A 111 1.86 0.56 1.10
N VAL A 112 1.02 1.19 0.29
CA VAL A 112 1.36 2.46 -0.40
C VAL A 112 1.75 3.57 0.59
N LEU A 113 1.01 3.71 1.69
CA LEU A 113 1.35 4.66 2.76
C LEU A 113 2.71 4.34 3.37
N LEU A 114 3.00 3.07 3.65
CA LEU A 114 4.28 2.66 4.21
C LEU A 114 5.44 2.99 3.26
N GLU A 115 5.28 2.77 1.97
CA GLU A 115 6.30 3.18 0.99
C GLU A 115 6.49 4.70 1.00
N LEU A 116 5.39 5.48 0.98
CA LEU A 116 5.46 6.95 1.03
C LEU A 116 6.13 7.48 2.31
N ILE A 117 5.89 6.84 3.46
CA ILE A 117 6.48 7.26 4.74
C ILE A 117 7.95 6.85 4.82
N THR A 118 8.29 5.63 4.43
CA THR A 118 9.63 5.05 4.64
C THR A 118 10.61 5.33 3.50
N GLY A 119 10.11 5.69 2.32
CA GLY A 119 10.91 5.76 1.09
C GLY A 119 11.42 4.39 0.61
N ARG A 120 10.95 3.29 1.21
CA ARG A 120 11.34 1.93 0.83
C ARG A 120 10.35 1.34 -0.16
N LYS A 121 10.83 0.44 -1.03
CA LYS A 121 9.95 -0.36 -1.89
C LYS A 121 9.20 -1.41 -1.07
N ALA A 122 7.96 -1.70 -1.45
CA ALA A 122 7.18 -2.77 -0.83
C ALA A 122 7.91 -4.13 -0.90
N ILE A 123 8.58 -4.37 -2.03
CA ILE A 123 9.51 -5.49 -2.23
C ILE A 123 10.84 -4.96 -2.75
N ASP A 124 11.92 -5.18 -1.98
CA ASP A 124 13.27 -4.77 -2.34
C ASP A 124 14.20 -5.99 -2.42
N SER A 125 14.41 -6.51 -3.63
CA SER A 125 15.27 -7.68 -3.89
C SER A 125 16.76 -7.42 -3.65
N THR A 126 17.16 -6.18 -3.38
CA THR A 126 18.56 -5.84 -3.04
C THR A 126 18.87 -6.05 -1.55
N LYS A 127 17.82 -6.24 -0.73
CA LYS A 127 17.93 -6.46 0.72
C LYS A 127 18.03 -7.95 1.05
N GLY A 128 18.51 -8.25 2.26
CA GLY A 128 18.51 -9.62 2.77
C GLY A 128 17.08 -10.19 2.93
N PRO A 129 16.90 -11.52 2.97
CA PRO A 129 15.58 -12.16 2.94
C PRO A 129 14.58 -11.66 4.00
N LYS A 130 15.09 -11.28 5.20
CA LYS A 130 14.28 -10.78 6.32
C LYS A 130 13.83 -9.32 6.15
N GLU A 131 14.43 -8.58 5.23
CA GLU A 131 14.15 -7.16 5.00
C GLU A 131 13.56 -6.88 3.61
N GLN A 132 13.43 -7.92 2.78
CA GLN A 132 12.96 -7.81 1.40
C GLN A 132 11.51 -7.34 1.31
N ASN A 133 10.64 -7.78 2.23
CA ASN A 133 9.24 -7.37 2.28
C ASN A 133 9.07 -6.26 3.33
N LEU A 134 8.56 -5.11 2.91
CA LEU A 134 8.40 -3.93 3.76
C LEU A 134 7.52 -4.17 4.98
N VAL A 135 6.40 -4.88 4.81
CA VAL A 135 5.45 -5.17 5.89
C VAL A 135 6.07 -6.12 6.91
N ALA A 136 6.74 -7.18 6.45
CA ALA A 136 7.44 -8.12 7.32
C ALA A 136 8.59 -7.44 8.07
N TRP A 137 9.37 -6.60 7.38
CA TRP A 137 10.44 -5.82 7.99
C TRP A 137 9.92 -4.88 9.09
N LEU A 138 8.85 -4.13 8.82
CA LEU A 138 8.24 -3.24 9.81
C LEU A 138 7.71 -4.00 11.03
N ALA A 139 7.09 -5.16 10.84
CA ALA A 139 6.63 -5.98 11.96
C ALA A 139 7.80 -6.35 12.91
N VAL A 140 8.96 -6.73 12.35
CA VAL A 140 10.17 -7.03 13.13
C VAL A 140 10.76 -5.77 13.76
N CYS A 141 10.83 -4.65 13.03
CA CYS A 141 11.37 -3.39 13.54
C CYS A 141 10.52 -2.81 14.68
N CYS A 142 9.19 -2.78 14.54
CA CYS A 142 8.30 -2.29 15.60
C CYS A 142 8.43 -3.14 16.87
N GLN A 143 8.51 -4.46 16.76
CA GLN A 143 8.75 -5.33 17.91
C GLN A 143 10.08 -5.01 18.61
N ARG A 144 11.14 -4.75 17.85
CA ARG A 144 12.45 -4.36 18.40
C ARG A 144 12.41 -3.00 19.09
N VAL A 145 11.80 -1.99 18.47
CA VAL A 145 11.67 -0.65 19.07
C VAL A 145 10.90 -0.69 20.37
N VAL A 146 9.80 -1.45 20.42
CA VAL A 146 9.01 -1.63 21.64
C VAL A 146 9.83 -2.39 22.70
N ALA A 147 10.51 -3.48 22.32
CA ALA A 147 11.35 -4.24 23.24
C ALA A 147 12.49 -3.38 23.84
N SER A 148 13.21 -2.63 23.01
CA SER A 148 14.26 -1.72 23.45
C SER A 148 13.72 -0.58 24.32
N SER A 149 12.53 -0.06 24.03
CA SER A 149 11.90 0.97 24.87
C SER A 149 11.53 0.43 26.26
N VAL A 150 11.06 -0.81 26.34
CA VAL A 150 10.77 -1.49 27.61
C VAL A 150 12.06 -1.77 28.39
N GLU A 151 13.14 -2.14 27.71
CA GLU A 151 14.44 -2.41 28.33
C GLU A 151 15.10 -1.12 28.85
N VAL A 152 14.99 -0.01 28.12
CA VAL A 152 15.41 1.33 28.57
C VAL A 152 14.58 1.79 29.77
N MET A 153 13.28 1.49 29.81
CA MET A 153 12.45 1.80 30.98
C MET A 153 12.83 0.93 32.18
N ARG A 154 13.10 -0.37 31.99
CA ARG A 154 13.54 -1.28 33.07
C ARG A 154 14.92 -0.91 33.64
N SER A 155 15.83 -0.40 32.82
CA SER A 155 17.19 -0.05 33.24
C SER A 155 17.29 1.33 33.90
N ASN A 156 16.32 2.21 33.68
CA ASN A 156 16.36 3.58 34.23
C ASN A 156 15.32 3.86 35.33
N PHE A 157 14.30 3.00 35.50
CA PHE A 157 13.17 3.29 36.39
C PHE A 157 12.74 2.12 37.30
N LEU A 158 13.40 0.96 37.24
CA LEU A 158 13.26 -0.16 38.17
C LEU A 158 14.62 -0.52 38.77
#